data_AF-A0AA96JTC2-F1
#
_entry.id   AF-A0AA96JTC2-F1
#
_cell.length_a   1.000
_cell.length_b   1.000
_cell.length_c   1.000
_cell.angle_alpha   90.00
_cell.angle_beta   90.00
_cell.angle_gamma   90.00
#
_symmetry.space_group_name_H-M   'P 1'
#
loop_
_entity.id
_entity.type
_entity.pdbx_description
1 polymer ?
#
loop_
_entity_poly.entity_id
_entity_poly.type
_entity_poly.pdbx_seq_one_letter_code
_entity_poly.pdbx_strand_id
1 'polypeptide(L)'
;MRCADFRTALSARLDGEPTGVPDRRLDKHVARCATCREWLERAERLRGAVPAAGADGPPADWSAALFTRLGEAGGVPGSGAVDGAAGGAGRPGQGDGRQGG
;
A
#
# COMPACT_ATOMS: atom_id res chain seq x y z
N MET A 1 -28.55 12.83 -13.04
CA MET A 1 -27.48 11.83 -12.94
C MET A 1 -27.80 10.70 -13.90
N ARG A 2 -26.83 10.26 -14.69
CA ARG A 2 -26.98 9.27 -15.77
C ARG A 2 -26.79 7.87 -15.21
N CYS A 3 -27.29 6.85 -15.90
CA CYS A 3 -27.06 5.45 -15.52
C CYS A 3 -25.58 5.09 -15.37
N ALA A 4 -24.70 5.72 -16.16
CA ALA A 4 -23.25 5.54 -16.03
C ALA A 4 -22.74 5.94 -14.64
N ASP A 5 -23.16 7.10 -14.13
CA ASP A 5 -22.72 7.58 -12.82
C ASP A 5 -23.23 6.68 -11.67
N PHE A 6 -24.45 6.13 -11.81
CA PHE A 6 -24.99 5.14 -10.87
C PHE A 6 -24.22 3.82 -10.91
N ARG A 7 -23.79 3.34 -12.09
CA ARG A 7 -22.95 2.13 -12.19
C ARG A 7 -21.58 2.34 -11.56
N THR A 8 -20.99 3.51 -11.71
CA THR A 8 -19.74 3.86 -11.00
C THR A 8 -19.93 3.80 -9.49
N ALA A 9 -20.98 4.43 -8.96
CA ALA A 9 -21.27 4.40 -7.52
C ALA A 9 -21.62 2.99 -7.01
N LEU A 10 -22.31 2.18 -7.80
CA LEU A 10 -22.58 0.78 -7.46
C LEU A 10 -21.30 -0.07 -7.48
N SER A 11 -20.37 0.17 -8.42
CA SER A 11 -19.06 -0.50 -8.42
C SER A 11 -18.30 -0.18 -7.14
N ALA A 12 -18.18 1.11 -6.79
CA ALA A 12 -17.55 1.53 -5.55
C ALA A 12 -18.16 0.83 -4.33
N ARG A 13 -19.51 0.74 -4.25
CA ARG A 13 -20.20 0.01 -3.17
C ARG A 13 -19.78 -1.45 -3.10
N LEU A 14 -19.70 -2.12 -4.24
CA LEU A 14 -19.31 -3.52 -4.31
C LEU A 14 -17.85 -3.73 -3.86
N ASP A 15 -16.97 -2.76 -4.12
CA ASP A 15 -15.56 -2.76 -3.72
C ASP A 15 -15.33 -2.28 -2.27
N GLY A 16 -16.39 -1.84 -1.57
CA GLY A 16 -16.29 -1.30 -0.21
C GLY A 16 -15.76 0.14 -0.16
N GLU A 17 -15.76 0.84 -1.29
CA GLU A 17 -15.28 2.20 -1.44
C GLU A 17 -16.38 3.26 -1.23
N PRO A 18 -16.01 4.52 -0.93
CA PRO A 18 -16.96 5.62 -0.86
C PRO A 18 -17.70 5.86 -2.18
N THR A 19 -19.03 5.75 -2.15
CA THR A 19 -19.86 5.84 -3.37
C THR A 19 -20.13 7.26 -3.85
N GLY A 20 -19.93 8.27 -2.98
CA GLY A 20 -20.31 9.66 -3.24
C GLY A 20 -21.82 9.89 -3.45
N VAL A 21 -22.65 8.85 -3.29
CA VAL A 21 -24.09 8.86 -3.53
C VAL A 21 -24.78 8.12 -2.39
N PRO A 22 -25.81 8.69 -1.72
CA PRO A 22 -26.51 8.00 -0.64
C PRO A 22 -27.11 6.66 -1.09
N ASP A 23 -26.93 5.60 -0.29
CA ASP A 23 -27.39 4.24 -0.62
C ASP A 23 -28.86 4.18 -0.99
N ARG A 24 -29.73 4.86 -0.22
CA ARG A 24 -31.17 4.99 -0.53
C ARG A 24 -31.44 5.47 -1.97
N ARG A 25 -30.56 6.28 -2.53
CA ARG A 25 -30.68 6.81 -3.90
C ARG A 25 -30.22 5.78 -4.92
N LEU A 26 -29.18 5.02 -4.62
CA LEU A 26 -28.73 3.88 -5.43
C LEU A 26 -29.82 2.80 -5.48
N ASP A 27 -30.35 2.41 -4.33
CA ASP A 27 -31.39 1.38 -4.21
C ASP A 27 -32.66 1.79 -4.96
N LYS A 28 -33.10 3.06 -4.80
CA LYS A 28 -34.22 3.62 -5.56
C LYS A 28 -34.00 3.58 -7.07
N HIS A 29 -32.76 3.81 -7.53
CA HIS A 29 -32.44 3.78 -8.95
C HIS A 29 -32.48 2.35 -9.50
N VAL A 30 -31.86 1.38 -8.81
CA VAL A 30 -31.86 -0.05 -9.18
C VAL A 30 -33.29 -0.62 -9.19
N ALA A 31 -34.13 -0.19 -8.25
CA ALA A 31 -35.54 -0.58 -8.22
C ALA A 31 -36.30 -0.12 -9.47
N ARG A 32 -35.93 1.02 -10.07
CA ARG A 32 -36.66 1.64 -11.20
C ARG A 32 -36.01 1.45 -12.57
N CYS A 33 -34.75 1.01 -12.63
CA CYS A 33 -34.01 0.86 -13.89
C CYS A 33 -33.58 -0.59 -14.11
N ALA A 34 -34.27 -1.28 -15.03
CA ALA A 34 -33.99 -2.68 -15.37
C ALA A 34 -32.53 -2.88 -15.82
N THR A 35 -32.00 -2.00 -16.68
CA THR A 35 -30.62 -2.11 -17.17
C THR A 35 -29.57 -1.98 -16.07
N CYS A 36 -29.81 -1.16 -15.05
CA CYS A 36 -28.88 -1.04 -13.92
C CYS A 36 -29.02 -2.20 -12.92
N ARG A 37 -30.22 -2.77 -12.79
CA ARG A 37 -30.45 -4.00 -12.03
C ARG A 37 -29.72 -5.20 -12.65
N GLU A 38 -29.92 -5.43 -13.95
CA GLU A 38 -29.21 -6.49 -14.69
C GLU A 38 -27.69 -6.31 -14.67
N TRP A 39 -27.23 -5.05 -14.71
CA TRP A 39 -25.80 -4.74 -14.58
C TRP A 39 -25.27 -5.12 -13.20
N LEU A 40 -25.99 -4.76 -12.13
CA LEU A 40 -25.60 -5.05 -10.75
C LEU A 40 -25.53 -6.56 -10.50
N GLU A 41 -26.56 -7.30 -10.92
CA GLU A 41 -26.59 -8.76 -10.80
C GLU A 41 -25.40 -9.42 -11.53
N ARG A 42 -25.02 -8.91 -12.71
CA ARG A 42 -23.83 -9.39 -13.43
C ARG A 42 -22.54 -9.07 -12.70
N ALA A 43 -22.42 -7.87 -12.13
CA ALA A 43 -21.24 -7.45 -11.38
C ALA A 43 -21.07 -8.28 -10.09
N GLU A 44 -22.15 -8.56 -9.37
CA GLU A 44 -22.14 -9.43 -8.18
C GLU A 44 -21.71 -10.86 -8.52
N ARG A 45 -22.21 -11.43 -9.62
CA ARG A 45 -21.76 -12.75 -10.10
C ARG A 45 -20.28 -12.77 -10.44
N LEU A 46 -19.78 -11.74 -11.13
CA LEU A 46 -18.36 -11.64 -11.46
C LEU A 46 -17.49 -11.54 -10.21
N ARG A 47 -17.91 -10.73 -9.23
CA ARG A 47 -17.22 -10.60 -7.94
C ARG A 47 -17.13 -11.93 -7.20
N GLY A 48 -18.21 -12.71 -7.16
CA GLY A 48 -18.22 -14.02 -6.52
C GLY A 48 -17.39 -15.07 -7.26
N ALA A 49 -17.22 -14.93 -8.58
CA ALA A 49 -16.42 -15.84 -9.40
C ALA A 49 -14.90 -15.65 -9.23
N VAL A 50 -14.47 -14.49 -8.72
CA VAL A 50 -13.06 -14.21 -8.42
C VAL A 50 -12.84 -14.43 -6.91
N PRO A 51 -12.15 -15.51 -6.49
CA PRO A 51 -11.92 -15.75 -5.08
C PRO A 51 -11.14 -14.59 -4.45
N ALA A 52 -11.74 -13.88 -3.49
CA ALA A 52 -11.08 -12.78 -2.78
C ALA A 52 -9.87 -13.22 -1.94
N ALA A 53 -9.76 -14.52 -1.64
CA ALA A 53 -8.79 -15.09 -0.69
C ALA A 53 -8.10 -16.36 -1.21
N GLY A 54 -7.95 -16.53 -2.53
CA GLY A 54 -7.47 -17.79 -3.13
C GLY A 54 -6.31 -17.69 -4.12
N ALA A 55 -5.75 -16.50 -4.35
CA ALA A 55 -4.46 -16.41 -5.03
C ALA A 55 -3.37 -16.51 -3.97
N ASP A 56 -2.37 -17.37 -4.16
CA ASP A 56 -1.15 -17.49 -3.33
C ASP A 56 -0.26 -16.22 -3.37
N GLY A 57 -0.88 -15.05 -3.51
CA GLY A 57 -0.25 -13.83 -3.98
C GLY A 57 0.15 -13.92 -5.46
N PRO A 58 0.72 -12.84 -6.01
CA PRO A 58 1.45 -12.92 -7.27
C PRO A 58 2.68 -13.84 -7.10
N PRO A 59 3.19 -14.45 -8.18
CA PRO A 59 4.40 -15.26 -8.16
C PRO A 59 5.57 -14.58 -7.41
N ALA A 60 6.36 -15.37 -6.67
CA ALA A 60 7.42 -14.82 -5.82
C ALA A 60 8.49 -14.06 -6.61
N ASP A 61 8.79 -14.50 -7.83
CA ASP A 61 9.70 -13.84 -8.76
C ASP A 61 9.15 -12.48 -9.24
N TRP A 62 7.84 -12.40 -9.48
CA TRP A 62 7.17 -11.12 -9.78
C TRP A 62 7.32 -10.14 -8.61
N SER A 63 7.07 -10.62 -7.38
CA SER A 63 7.19 -9.80 -6.17
C SER A 63 8.63 -9.33 -5.96
N ALA A 64 9.61 -10.23 -6.12
CA ALA A 64 11.03 -9.89 -6.03
C ALA A 64 11.44 -8.83 -7.07
N ALA A 65 11.02 -8.99 -8.33
CA ALA A 65 11.31 -8.04 -9.39
C ALA A 65 10.71 -6.65 -9.12
N LEU A 66 9.51 -6.58 -8.53
CA LEU A 66 8.89 -5.33 -8.11
C LEU A 66 9.72 -4.63 -7.02
N PHE A 67 10.13 -5.37 -5.98
CA PHE A 67 10.93 -4.82 -4.90
C PHE A 67 12.29 -4.32 -5.39
N THR A 68 12.96 -5.04 -6.29
CA THR A 68 14.19 -4.56 -6.92
C THR A 68 13.98 -3.22 -7.62
N ARG A 69 12.95 -3.10 -8.46
CA ARG A 69 12.67 -1.84 -9.18
C ARG A 69 12.32 -0.68 -8.26
N LEU A 70 11.55 -0.92 -7.19
CA LEU A 70 11.24 0.10 -6.20
C LEU A 70 12.48 0.50 -5.38
N GLY A 71 13.41 -0.42 -5.13
CA GLY A 71 14.70 -0.14 -4.51
C GLY A 71 15.64 0.66 -5.42
N GLU A 72 15.69 0.34 -6.72
CA GLU A 72 16.44 1.11 -7.73
C GLU A 72 15.86 2.52 -7.91
N ALA A 73 14.53 2.65 -7.92
CA ALA A 73 13.84 3.94 -7.97
C ALA A 73 13.94 4.73 -6.66
N GLY A 74 14.09 4.04 -5.53
CA GLY A 74 14.30 4.59 -4.19
C GLY A 74 15.76 4.86 -3.84
N GLY A 75 16.69 4.61 -4.77
CA GLY A 75 18.10 4.95 -4.63
C GLY A 75 18.29 6.45 -4.58
N VAL A 76 18.27 7.03 -3.38
CA VAL A 76 18.73 8.41 -3.15
C VAL A 76 20.18 8.50 -3.65
N PRO A 77 20.52 9.34 -4.64
CA PRO A 77 21.90 9.53 -5.03
C PRO A 77 22.60 10.30 -3.90
N GLY A 78 23.41 9.58 -3.11
CA GLY A 78 24.28 10.17 -2.10
C GLY A 78 23.99 9.73 -0.67
N SER A 79 24.31 8.48 -0.34
CA SER A 79 24.86 8.19 0.99
C SER A 79 26.33 7.83 0.80
N GLY A 80 27.15 8.88 0.66
CA GLY A 80 28.59 8.76 0.74
C GLY A 80 28.98 8.16 2.09
N ALA A 81 29.93 7.22 2.03
CA ALA A 81 30.50 6.48 3.14
C ALA A 81 30.82 7.36 4.35
N VAL A 82 30.46 6.89 5.54
CA VAL A 82 31.17 7.28 6.76
C VAL A 82 32.38 6.37 6.87
N ASP A 83 33.52 6.85 6.36
CA ASP A 83 34.80 6.20 6.62
C ASP A 83 35.09 6.32 8.12
N GLY A 84 35.03 5.18 8.81
CA GLY A 84 35.49 5.05 10.17
C GLY A 84 37.00 5.21 10.23
N ALA A 85 37.46 6.39 10.63
CA ALA A 85 38.85 6.62 11.01
C ALA A 85 39.00 6.47 12.53
N ALA A 86 39.30 5.25 12.96
CA ALA A 86 40.02 5.01 14.20
C ALA A 86 41.53 5.16 13.92
N GLY A 87 42.21 6.04 14.64
CA GLY A 87 43.66 6.22 14.56
C GLY A 87 44.18 6.92 15.81
N GLY A 88 44.65 6.12 16.77
CA GLY A 88 45.18 6.59 18.04
C GLY A 88 46.64 7.04 17.99
N ALA A 89 46.99 7.89 18.96
CA ALA A 89 48.32 8.05 19.56
C ALA A 89 48.04 8.42 21.03
N GLY A 90 48.63 7.86 22.08
CA GLY A 90 49.90 7.17 22.17
C GLY A 90 50.82 7.86 23.19
N ARG A 91 50.53 7.63 24.50
CA ARG A 91 51.49 7.57 25.64
C ARG A 91 52.11 8.90 26.16
N PRO A 92 52.86 8.89 27.30
CA PRO A 92 52.61 8.24 28.61
C PRO A 92 52.91 9.16 29.85
N GLY A 93 52.38 8.75 31.02
CA GLY A 93 53.08 8.65 32.32
C GLY A 93 53.67 9.88 33.05
N GLN A 94 53.19 10.13 34.27
CA GLN A 94 53.95 10.45 35.50
C GLN A 94 52.88 10.52 36.64
N GLY A 95 52.89 9.71 37.71
CA GLY A 95 53.63 10.00 38.95
C GLY A 95 53.15 11.32 39.59
N ASP A 96 52.69 11.45 40.84
CA ASP A 96 53.31 11.00 42.08
C ASP A 96 52.29 11.15 43.24
N GLY A 97 52.44 10.32 44.28
CA GLY A 97 51.54 10.30 45.45
C GLY A 97 51.70 11.47 46.42
N ARG A 98 50.83 11.52 47.44
CA ARG A 98 51.15 11.68 48.89
C ARG A 98 49.96 12.24 49.71
N GLN A 99 49.38 11.34 50.52
CA GLN A 99 49.06 11.44 51.96
C GLN A 99 48.31 12.66 52.55
N GLY A 100 47.21 12.35 53.25
CA GLY A 100 47.01 12.71 54.66
C GLY A 100 46.33 14.04 54.98
N GLY A 101 45.24 13.97 55.76
CA GLY A 101 44.54 15.08 56.40
C GLY A 101 43.19 14.63 56.95
#